data_AF-A0A3B8RZJ2-F1
#
_entry.id   AF-A0A3B8RZJ2-F1
#
_cell.length_a   1.000
_cell.length_b   1.000
_cell.length_c   1.000
_cell.angle_alpha   90.00
_cell.angle_beta   90.00
_cell.angle_gamma   90.00
#
_symmetry.space_group_name_H-M   'P 1'
#
loop_
_entity.id
_entity.type
_entity.pdbx_description
1 polymer ?
#
loop_
_entity_poly.entity_id
_entity_poly.type
_entity_poly.pdbx_seq_one_letter_code
_entity_poly.pdbx_strand_id
1 'polypeptide(L)'
;DYVLQEMLRVGKECIITFPNFGHWQVRLYLMLRGKMPVSKMMPYHWYDTPNIHFCTVKDFELLCKEQNIKILHRTVQAVQGVDEKIQKPHWYKKLWPNFLGAHAIYHVTR
;
A
#
# COMPACT_ATOMS: atom_id res chain seq x y z
N ASP A 1 -4.05 13.31 3.59
CA ASP A 1 -4.13 14.32 2.51
C ASP A 1 -3.20 15.50 2.73
N TYR A 2 -3.27 16.20 3.88
CA TYR A 2 -2.40 17.35 4.20
C TYR A 2 -0.90 17.07 3.99
N VAL A 3 -0.40 15.96 4.54
CA VAL A 3 1.02 15.57 4.40
C VAL A 3 1.42 15.39 2.94
N LEU A 4 0.55 14.76 2.12
CA LEU A 4 0.81 14.53 0.70
C LEU A 4 0.89 15.85 -0.08
N GLN A 5 0.00 16.79 0.23
CA GLN A 5 0.01 18.11 -0.38
C GLN A 5 1.25 18.91 0.00
N GLU A 6 1.65 18.90 1.27
CA GLU A 6 2.87 19.58 1.72
C GLU A 6 4.12 18.97 1.11
N MET A 7 4.19 17.64 0.99
CA MET A 7 5.29 16.95 0.32
C MET A 7 5.42 17.39 -1.15
N LEU A 8 4.32 17.42 -1.90
CA LEU A 8 4.30 17.84 -3.30
C LEU A 8 4.40 19.36 -3.49
N ARG A 9 4.15 20.16 -2.44
CA ARG A 9 4.42 21.60 -2.43
C ARG A 9 5.92 21.88 -2.33
N VAL A 10 6.64 21.09 -1.55
CA VAL A 10 8.09 21.25 -1.31
C VAL A 10 8.93 20.54 -2.37
N GLY A 11 8.53 19.33 -2.79
CA GLY A 11 9.24 18.52 -3.78
C GLY A 11 8.52 18.44 -5.11
N LYS A 12 9.27 18.51 -6.22
CA LYS A 12 8.73 18.29 -7.59
C LYS A 12 8.24 16.85 -7.80
N GLU A 13 8.87 15.90 -7.12
CA GLU A 13 8.55 14.47 -7.17
C GLU A 13 8.68 13.88 -5.76
N CYS A 14 7.83 12.91 -5.45
CA CYS A 14 7.76 12.27 -4.14
C CYS A 14 7.67 10.75 -4.27
N ILE A 15 8.33 10.03 -3.37
CA ILE A 15 8.21 8.57 -3.24
C ILE A 15 7.43 8.27 -1.96
N ILE A 16 6.36 7.50 -2.08
CA ILE A 16 5.44 7.18 -0.98
C ILE A 16 5.34 5.68 -0.86
N THR A 17 5.54 5.17 0.36
CA THR A 17 5.46 3.74 0.67
C THR A 17 4.46 3.51 1.80
N PHE A 18 3.53 2.57 1.61
CA PHE A 18 2.57 2.19 2.64
C PHE A 18 2.24 0.68 2.58
N PRO A 19 1.86 0.08 3.72
CA PRO A 19 1.34 -1.29 3.73
C PRO A 19 -0.05 -1.32 3.06
N ASN A 20 -0.25 -2.24 2.12
CA ASN A 20 -1.52 -2.40 1.42
C ASN A 20 -2.51 -3.20 2.28
N PHE A 21 -3.47 -2.50 2.89
CA PHE A 21 -4.50 -3.15 3.71
C PHE A 21 -5.47 -4.01 2.89
N GLY A 22 -5.48 -3.87 1.56
CA GLY A 22 -6.24 -4.70 0.64
C GLY A 22 -5.72 -6.13 0.51
N HIS A 23 -4.54 -6.43 1.05
CA HIS A 23 -3.85 -7.72 0.94
C HIS A 23 -4.71 -8.87 1.46
N TRP A 24 -4.70 -10.01 0.75
CA TRP A 24 -5.59 -11.14 1.04
C TRP A 24 -5.39 -11.70 2.45
N GLN A 25 -4.16 -11.69 2.97
CA GLN A 25 -3.87 -12.17 4.32
C GLN A 25 -4.53 -11.29 5.38
N VAL A 26 -4.56 -9.97 5.18
CA VAL A 26 -5.21 -9.02 6.09
C VAL A 26 -6.72 -9.24 6.06
N ARG A 27 -7.31 -9.36 4.87
CA ARG A 27 -8.75 -9.63 4.70
C ARG A 27 -9.15 -10.97 5.34
N LEU A 28 -8.39 -12.03 5.07
CA LEU A 28 -8.68 -13.36 5.60
C LEU A 28 -8.52 -13.39 7.13
N TYR A 29 -7.47 -12.76 7.67
CA TYR A 29 -7.27 -12.67 9.11
C TYR A 29 -8.43 -11.94 9.79
N LEU A 30 -8.85 -10.79 9.23
CA LEU A 30 -9.97 -10.02 9.75
C LEU A 30 -11.28 -10.83 9.66
N MET A 31 -11.54 -11.51 8.55
CA MET A 31 -12.74 -12.34 8.38
C MET A 31 -12.77 -13.55 9.31
N LEU A 32 -11.64 -14.24 9.52
CA LEU A 32 -11.59 -15.46 10.34
C LEU A 32 -11.48 -15.19 11.84
N ARG A 33 -10.76 -14.14 12.25
CA ARG A 33 -10.49 -13.85 13.67
C ARG A 33 -11.26 -12.66 14.22
N GLY A 34 -11.85 -11.84 13.36
CA GLY A 34 -12.57 -10.62 13.76
C GLY A 34 -11.69 -9.57 14.45
N LYS A 35 -10.37 -9.65 14.30
CA LYS A 35 -9.40 -8.78 14.98
C LYS A 35 -8.37 -8.23 14.00
N MET A 36 -7.82 -7.05 14.29
CA MET A 36 -6.72 -6.48 13.52
C MET A 36 -5.47 -7.38 13.64
N PRO A 37 -4.82 -7.74 12.52
CA PRO A 37 -3.62 -8.55 12.54
C PRO A 37 -2.43 -7.77 13.09
N VAL A 38 -1.85 -8.26 14.18
CA VAL A 38 -0.50 -7.84 14.61
C VAL A 38 0.51 -8.66 13.81
N SER A 39 1.28 -8.00 12.95
CA SER A 39 2.24 -8.65 12.05
C SER A 39 3.47 -7.77 11.87
N LYS A 40 4.52 -8.29 11.20
CA LYS A 40 5.71 -7.46 10.86
C LYS A 40 5.38 -6.19 10.09
N MET A 41 4.26 -6.17 9.34
CA MET A 41 3.79 -5.00 8.58
C MET A 41 2.94 -4.04 9.41
N MET A 42 2.39 -4.51 10.52
CA MET A 42 1.55 -3.74 11.43
C MET A 42 1.90 -4.18 12.86
N PRO A 43 3.06 -3.74 13.38
CA PRO A 43 3.61 -4.26 14.63
C PRO A 43 2.89 -3.72 15.87
N TYR A 44 2.13 -2.63 15.70
CA TYR A 44 1.40 -1.98 16.77
C TYR A 44 -0.01 -2.54 16.90
N HIS A 45 -0.54 -2.56 18.12
CA HIS A 45 -1.95 -2.84 18.35
C HIS A 45 -2.83 -1.73 17.77
N TRP A 46 -4.08 -2.08 17.46
CA TRP A 46 -5.06 -1.15 16.86
C TRP A 46 -5.30 0.11 17.71
N TYR A 47 -5.09 0.03 19.03
CA TYR A 47 -5.23 1.14 19.97
C TYR A 47 -3.93 1.91 20.22
N ASP A 48 -2.78 1.37 19.83
CA ASP A 48 -1.45 1.92 20.12
C ASP A 48 -0.85 2.72 18.96
N THR A 49 -1.54 2.81 17.81
CA THR A 49 -0.96 3.47 16.63
C THR A 49 -1.54 4.86 16.37
N PRO A 50 -0.89 5.95 16.83
CA PRO A 50 -1.27 7.27 16.42
C PRO A 50 -0.95 7.44 14.93
N ASN A 51 -1.95 7.82 14.13
CA ASN A 51 -1.83 8.21 12.72
C ASN A 51 -1.64 7.08 11.68
N ILE A 52 -2.08 5.84 11.94
CA ILE A 52 -2.23 4.86 10.85
C ILE A 52 -3.57 5.08 10.15
N HIS A 53 -3.50 5.51 8.89
CA HIS A 53 -4.63 5.42 7.97
C HIS A 53 -4.56 4.10 7.21
N PHE A 54 -5.56 3.24 7.42
CA PHE A 54 -5.74 2.03 6.62
C PHE A 54 -6.01 2.45 5.17
N CYS A 55 -5.04 2.19 4.29
CA CYS A 55 -5.12 2.58 2.88
C CYS A 55 -4.93 1.35 2.00
N THR A 56 -5.81 1.18 1.02
CA THR A 56 -5.58 0.23 -0.07
C THR A 56 -4.96 0.95 -1.27
N VAL A 57 -4.34 0.18 -2.16
CA VAL A 57 -3.85 0.72 -3.45
C VAL A 57 -4.95 1.47 -4.21
N LYS A 58 -6.20 0.97 -4.18
CA LYS A 58 -7.33 1.63 -4.83
C LYS A 58 -7.68 2.98 -4.19
N ASP A 59 -7.68 3.05 -2.87
CA ASP A 59 -8.00 4.30 -2.16
C ASP A 59 -6.94 5.36 -2.44
N PHE A 60 -5.66 4.97 -2.46
CA PHE A 60 -4.57 5.87 -2.80
C PHE A 60 -4.63 6.37 -4.25
N GLU A 61 -4.90 5.47 -5.22
CA GLU A 61 -5.06 5.87 -6.62
C GLU A 61 -6.24 6.82 -6.83
N LEU A 62 -7.33 6.62 -6.08
CA LEU A 62 -8.50 7.51 -6.09
C LEU A 62 -8.15 8.88 -5.50
N LEU A 63 -7.44 8.92 -4.36
CA LEU A 63 -6.95 10.17 -3.77
C LEU A 63 -6.02 10.93 -4.74
N CYS A 64 -5.09 10.24 -5.40
CA CYS A 64 -4.23 10.86 -6.41
C CYS A 64 -5.06 11.46 -7.55
N LYS A 65 -6.12 10.77 -8.01
CA LYS A 65 -7.00 11.27 -9.05
C LYS A 65 -7.77 12.51 -8.61
N GLU A 66 -8.34 12.52 -7.40
CA GLU A 66 -9.07 13.65 -6.84
C GLU A 66 -8.18 14.89 -6.64
N GLN A 67 -6.91 14.67 -6.27
CA GLN A 67 -5.93 15.74 -6.02
C GLN A 67 -5.16 16.15 -7.29
N ASN A 68 -5.50 15.61 -8.46
CA ASN A 68 -4.80 15.82 -9.73
C ASN A 68 -3.29 15.52 -9.67
N ILE A 69 -2.92 14.50 -8.89
CA ILE A 69 -1.55 14.02 -8.73
C ILE A 69 -1.26 12.97 -9.81
N LYS A 70 -0.15 13.13 -10.52
CA LYS A 70 0.29 12.17 -11.53
C LYS A 70 1.14 11.07 -10.90
N ILE A 71 0.83 9.82 -11.22
CA ILE A 71 1.61 8.66 -10.82
C ILE A 71 2.58 8.32 -11.96
N LEU A 72 3.88 8.49 -11.72
CA LEU A 72 4.94 8.21 -12.69
C LEU A 72 5.28 6.72 -12.70
N HIS A 73 5.51 6.16 -11.51
CA HIS A 73 5.79 4.74 -11.34
C HIS A 73 4.99 4.18 -10.17
N ARG A 74 4.51 2.95 -10.35
CA ARG A 74 3.90 2.17 -9.27
C ARG A 74 4.58 0.81 -9.19
N THR A 75 4.97 0.42 -8.00
CA THR A 75 5.50 -0.91 -7.72
C THR A 75 4.81 -1.48 -6.50
N VAL A 76 4.42 -2.73 -6.58
CA VAL A 76 3.79 -3.46 -5.49
C VAL A 76 4.69 -4.64 -5.14
N GLN A 77 5.28 -4.60 -3.95
CA GLN A 77 6.16 -5.65 -3.44
C GLN A 77 5.36 -6.68 -2.64
N ALA A 78 5.65 -7.96 -2.88
CA ALA A 78 5.17 -9.04 -2.04
C ALA A 78 5.98 -9.10 -0.73
N VAL A 79 5.38 -9.63 0.35
CA VAL A 79 6.05 -9.80 1.65
C VAL A 79 7.35 -10.57 1.46
N GLN A 80 8.47 -10.05 2.00
CA GLN A 80 9.71 -10.81 2.12
C GLN A 80 9.45 -12.07 2.97
N GLY A 81 9.47 -13.23 2.33
CA GLY A 81 9.25 -14.53 2.99
C GLY A 81 8.54 -15.60 2.14
N VAL A 82 8.10 -15.29 0.92
CA VAL A 82 7.57 -16.31 -0.02
C VAL A 82 8.45 -16.34 -1.27
N ASP A 83 9.32 -17.34 -1.30
CA ASP A 83 10.11 -17.84 -2.44
C ASP A 83 10.55 -16.80 -3.48
N GLU A 84 11.80 -16.37 -3.34
CA GLU A 84 12.63 -15.74 -4.37
C GLU A 84 12.74 -16.56 -5.67
N LYS A 85 12.25 -17.82 -5.68
CA LYS A 85 12.43 -18.77 -6.78
C LYS A 85 11.26 -18.87 -7.77
N ILE A 86 10.12 -18.21 -7.55
CA ILE A 86 9.01 -18.30 -8.50
C ILE A 86 8.97 -17.04 -9.37
N GLN A 87 9.65 -17.11 -10.52
CA GLN A 87 9.46 -16.19 -11.65
C GLN A 87 8.02 -16.31 -12.18
N LYS A 88 7.04 -15.78 -11.45
CA LYS A 88 5.69 -15.66 -11.98
C LYS A 88 5.70 -14.55 -13.05
N PRO A 89 4.89 -14.65 -14.11
CA PRO A 89 4.96 -13.78 -15.30
C PRO A 89 4.43 -12.35 -15.07
N HIS A 90 5.14 -11.31 -15.50
CA HIS A 90 4.90 -9.87 -15.22
C HIS A 90 3.44 -9.32 -15.22
N TRP A 91 2.49 -10.00 -15.89
CA TRP A 91 1.09 -9.59 -16.04
C TRP A 91 0.18 -9.89 -14.81
N TYR A 92 0.44 -10.91 -13.98
CA TYR A 92 -0.46 -11.21 -12.83
C TYR A 92 -0.38 -10.13 -11.74
N LYS A 93 0.80 -9.48 -11.58
CA LYS A 93 0.97 -8.32 -10.68
C LYS A 93 0.15 -7.11 -11.15
N LYS A 94 -0.18 -7.03 -12.45
CA LYS A 94 -0.99 -5.95 -13.05
C LYS A 94 -2.49 -6.18 -12.82
N LEU A 95 -2.95 -7.43 -12.77
CA LEU A 95 -4.38 -7.75 -12.66
C LEU A 95 -4.91 -7.72 -11.20
N TRP A 96 -4.10 -8.01 -10.18
CA TRP A 96 -4.55 -8.05 -8.77
C TRP A 96 -3.57 -7.39 -7.78
N PRO A 97 -3.30 -6.08 -7.91
CA PRO A 97 -2.37 -5.37 -7.02
C PRO A 97 -2.80 -5.42 -5.55
N ASN A 98 -4.12 -5.33 -5.30
CA ASN A 98 -4.68 -5.45 -3.96
C ASN A 98 -4.48 -6.84 -3.34
N PHE A 99 -4.49 -7.91 -4.14
CA PHE A 99 -4.45 -9.27 -3.61
C PHE A 99 -3.02 -9.64 -3.21
N LEU A 100 -2.03 -9.42 -4.07
CA LEU A 100 -0.68 -10.00 -3.88
C LEU A 100 0.34 -9.06 -3.23
N GLY A 101 0.04 -7.76 -3.19
CA GLY A 101 0.93 -6.75 -2.65
C GLY A 101 0.82 -6.56 -1.17
N ALA A 102 1.94 -6.64 -0.47
CA ALA A 102 2.02 -6.26 0.94
C ALA A 102 2.44 -4.81 1.13
N HIS A 103 3.38 -4.32 0.32
CA HIS A 103 3.80 -2.93 0.32
C HIS A 103 3.57 -2.32 -1.06
N ALA A 104 2.98 -1.13 -1.08
CA ALA A 104 2.84 -0.34 -2.28
C ALA A 104 3.83 0.82 -2.24
N ILE A 105 4.56 1.00 -3.34
CA ILE A 105 5.54 2.07 -3.54
C ILE A 105 5.06 2.87 -4.75
N TYR A 106 4.87 4.16 -4.54
CA TYR A 106 4.42 5.10 -5.55
C TYR A 106 5.43 6.21 -5.74
N HIS A 107 5.74 6.52 -6.98
CA HIS A 107 6.46 7.71 -7.39
C HIS A 107 5.47 8.66 -8.04
N VAL A 108 5.26 9.81 -7.42
CA VAL A 108 4.22 10.77 -7.79
C VAL A 108 4.79 12.16 -8.01
N THR A 109 4.11 12.93 -8.85
CA THR A 109 4.42 14.33 -9.16
C THR A 109 3.12 15.13 -9.31
N ARG A 110 3.20 16.45 -9.22
CA ARG A 110 2.08 17.36 -9.43
C ARG A 110 2.26 18.12 -10.74
#